data_AF-A0A5K1DY01-F1
#
_entry.id   AF-A0A5K1DY01-F1
#
_cell.length_a   1.000
_cell.length_b   1.000
_cell.length_c   1.000
_cell.angle_alpha   90.00
_cell.angle_beta   90.00
_cell.angle_gamma   90.00
#
_symmetry.space_group_name_H-M   'P 1'
#
loop_
_entity.id
_entity.type
_entity.pdbx_description
1 polymer ?
#
loop_
_entity_poly.entity_id
_entity_poly.type
_entity_poly.pdbx_seq_one_letter_code
_entity_poly.pdbx_strand_id
1 'polypeptide(L)'
;REKEEAHWKVLDMQKTLEDKQNLEVEIKRLKGKKQMMEYMEGDDVRDQMQSMRTLLEEKETELDDLDQLSTTLLAKERIANDELQEARKEMIV
;
A
#
# COMPACT_ATOMS: atom_id res chain seq x y z
N ARG A 1 0.82 -11.73 -27.84
CA ARG A 1 1.70 -10.68 -27.29
C ARG A 1 0.91 -9.63 -26.50
N GLU A 2 0.27 -8.62 -27.09
CA GLU A 2 -0.45 -7.59 -26.30
C GLU A 2 -1.54 -8.15 -25.36
N LYS A 3 -2.31 -9.13 -25.84
CA LYS A 3 -3.33 -9.82 -25.03
C LYS A 3 -2.75 -10.63 -23.86
N GLU A 4 -1.55 -11.17 -24.02
CA GLU A 4 -0.87 -11.96 -22.98
C GLU A 4 -0.23 -11.05 -21.93
N GLU A 5 0.35 -9.93 -22.34
CA GLU A 5 0.84 -8.88 -21.41
C GLU A 5 -0.30 -8.28 -20.58
N ALA A 6 -1.44 -8.01 -21.21
CA ALA A 6 -2.63 -7.53 -20.50
C ALA A 6 -3.13 -8.55 -19.46
N HIS A 7 -3.14 -9.84 -19.81
CA HIS A 7 -3.49 -10.90 -18.86
C HIS A 7 -2.48 -11.03 -17.71
N TRP A 8 -1.19 -10.88 -17.99
CA TRP A 8 -0.16 -10.92 -16.95
C TRP A 8 -0.28 -9.74 -15.97
N LYS A 9 -0.52 -8.53 -16.48
CA LYS A 9 -0.80 -7.35 -15.63
C LYS A 9 -2.03 -7.54 -14.75
N VAL A 10 -3.11 -8.12 -15.27
CA VAL A 10 -4.32 -8.40 -14.46
C VAL A 10 -4.01 -9.37 -13.31
N LEU A 11 -3.22 -10.41 -13.58
CA LEU A 11 -2.83 -11.39 -12.56
C LEU A 11 -1.94 -10.77 -11.47
N ASP A 12 -0.99 -9.94 -11.86
CA ASP A 12 -0.09 -9.23 -10.94
C ASP A 12 -0.85 -8.21 -10.06
N MET A 13 -1.80 -7.48 -10.66
CA MET A 13 -2.68 -6.58 -9.93
C MET A 13 -3.58 -7.32 -8.93
N GLN A 14 -4.09 -8.50 -9.29
CA GLN A 14 -4.89 -9.33 -8.38
C GLN A 14 -4.06 -9.80 -7.18
N LYS A 15 -2.83 -10.24 -7.41
CA LYS A 15 -1.92 -10.67 -6.33
C LYS A 15 -1.58 -9.50 -5.39
N THR A 16 -1.26 -8.34 -5.96
CA THR A 16 -0.98 -7.13 -5.19
C THR A 16 -2.18 -6.71 -4.33
N LEU A 17 -3.39 -6.86 -4.86
CA LEU A 17 -4.62 -6.58 -4.11
C LEU A 17 -4.82 -7.56 -2.95
N GLU A 18 -4.54 -8.85 -3.16
CA GLU A 18 -4.61 -9.88 -2.12
C GLU A 18 -3.60 -9.62 -1.00
N ASP A 19 -2.36 -9.24 -1.36
CA ASP A 19 -1.32 -8.87 -0.40
C ASP A 19 -1.72 -7.65 0.44
N LYS A 20 -2.34 -6.64 -0.19
CA LYS A 20 -2.89 -5.46 0.51
C LYS A 20 -3.99 -5.85 1.50
N GLN A 21 -4.92 -6.71 1.08
CA GLN A 21 -6.02 -7.16 1.95
C GLN A 21 -5.49 -7.94 3.15
N ASN A 22 -4.49 -8.80 2.96
CA ASN A 22 -3.84 -9.52 4.05
C ASN A 22 -3.17 -8.57 5.06
N LEU A 23 -2.47 -7.55 4.56
CA LEU A 23 -1.89 -6.49 5.40
C LEU A 23 -2.95 -5.74 6.23
N GLU A 24 -4.09 -5.38 5.63
CA GLU A 24 -5.18 -4.71 6.36
C GLU A 24 -5.76 -5.58 7.49
N VAL A 25 -5.86 -6.90 7.27
CA VAL A 25 -6.30 -7.86 8.29
C VAL A 25 -5.28 -7.97 9.42
N GLU A 26 -3.99 -8.06 9.09
CA GLU A 26 -2.88 -8.10 10.05
C GLU A 26 -2.89 -6.85 10.96
N ILE A 27 -3.08 -5.66 10.37
CA ILE A 27 -3.17 -4.39 11.10
C ILE A 27 -4.36 -4.40 12.07
N LYS A 28 -5.54 -4.81 11.61
CA LYS A 28 -6.73 -4.91 12.48
C LYS A 28 -6.51 -5.86 13.65
N ARG A 29 -5.84 -7.00 13.41
CA ARG A 29 -5.49 -7.97 14.44
C ARG A 29 -4.56 -7.36 15.49
N LEU A 30 -3.51 -6.65 15.06
CA LEU A 30 -2.56 -5.99 15.96
C LEU A 30 -3.23 -4.88 16.79
N LYS A 31 -4.12 -4.09 16.18
CA LYS A 31 -4.92 -3.08 16.90
C LYS A 31 -5.81 -3.71 17.97
N GLY A 32 -6.47 -4.83 17.67
CA GLY A 32 -7.25 -5.58 18.66
C GLY A 32 -6.39 -6.14 19.80
N LYS A 33 -5.21 -6.68 19.48
CA LYS A 33 -4.26 -7.15 20.51
C LYS A 33 -3.79 -6.01 21.42
N LYS A 34 -3.53 -4.82 20.87
CA LYS A 34 -3.15 -3.61 21.63
C LYS A 34 -4.24 -3.23 22.63
N GLN A 35 -5.48 -3.17 22.16
CA GLN A 35 -6.63 -2.85 23.01
C GLN A 35 -6.79 -3.86 24.15
N MET A 36 -6.59 -5.15 23.90
CA MET A 36 -6.63 -6.16 24.97
C MET A 36 -5.54 -5.92 26.03
N MET A 37 -4.34 -5.50 25.61
CA MET A 37 -3.23 -5.21 26.53
C MET A 37 -3.40 -3.89 27.28
N GLU A 38 -4.16 -2.91 26.76
CA GLU A 38 -4.52 -1.67 27.48
C GLU A 38 -5.31 -1.94 28.78
N TYR A 39 -5.96 -3.10 28.90
CA TYR A 39 -6.70 -3.52 30.09
C TYR A 39 -5.92 -4.48 31.00
N MET A 40 -4.68 -4.86 30.65
CA MET A 40 -3.83 -5.73 31.47
C MET A 40 -2.82 -4.89 32.27
N GLU A 41 -2.64 -5.17 33.56
CA GLU A 41 -1.68 -4.46 34.42
C GLU A 41 -0.42 -5.30 34.71
N GLY A 42 0.76 -4.68 34.62
CA GLY A 42 2.08 -5.27 34.92
C GLY A 42 3.22 -4.51 34.22
N ASP A 43 4.43 -4.49 34.79
CA ASP A 43 5.60 -3.83 34.18
C ASP A 43 5.94 -4.38 32.79
N ASP A 44 5.84 -5.70 32.61
CA ASP A 44 6.06 -6.38 31.32
C ASP A 44 5.03 -5.94 30.24
N VAL A 45 3.81 -5.58 30.66
CA VAL A 45 2.78 -5.08 29.76
C VAL A 45 3.10 -3.67 29.26
N ARG A 46 3.69 -2.82 30.11
CA ARG A 46 4.07 -1.44 29.72
C ARG A 46 5.13 -1.43 28.62
N ASP A 47 6.16 -2.26 28.76
CA ASP A 47 7.24 -2.37 27.77
C ASP A 47 6.73 -2.96 26.45
N GLN A 48 5.88 -3.99 26.50
CA GLN A 48 5.22 -4.55 25.32
C GLN A 48 4.32 -3.52 24.62
N MET A 49 3.56 -2.72 25.36
CA MET A 49 2.72 -1.66 24.80
C MET A 49 3.53 -0.53 24.16
N GLN A 50 4.69 -0.21 24.71
CA GLN A 50 5.58 0.79 24.13
C GLN A 50 6.20 0.29 22.83
N SER A 51 6.72 -0.95 22.82
CA SER A 51 7.22 -1.59 21.59
C SER A 51 6.14 -1.66 20.50
N MET A 52 4.91 -2.00 20.87
CA MET A 52 3.81 -2.07 19.91
C MET A 52 3.34 -0.70 19.40
N ARG A 53 3.52 0.36 20.19
CA ARG A 53 3.27 1.74 19.72
C ARG A 53 4.31 2.16 18.67
N THR A 54 5.60 1.93 18.93
CA THR A 54 6.67 2.24 17.98
C THR A 54 6.49 1.46 16.67
N LEU A 55 6.22 0.16 16.74
CA LEU A 55 5.97 -0.65 15.54
C LEU A 55 4.76 -0.15 14.75
N LEU A 56 3.71 0.32 15.45
CA LEU A 56 2.54 0.87 14.80
C LEU A 56 2.86 2.19 14.06
N GLU A 57 3.62 3.08 14.69
CA GLU A 57 4.06 4.35 14.08
C GLU A 57 4.97 4.13 12.85
N GLU A 58 5.88 3.16 12.92
CA GLU A 58 6.71 2.76 11.79
C GLU A 58 5.84 2.27 10.62
N LYS A 59 4.85 1.42 10.90
CA LYS A 59 3.94 0.89 9.87
C LYS A 59 3.01 1.95 9.28
N GLU A 60 2.57 2.91 10.09
CA GLU A 60 1.77 4.04 9.60
C GLU A 60 2.60 4.97 8.71
N THR A 61 3.87 5.18 9.04
CA THR A 61 4.80 5.96 8.20
C THR A 61 5.11 5.26 6.88
N GLU A 62 5.39 3.96 6.91
CA GLU A 62 5.62 3.14 5.70
C GLU A 62 4.40 3.17 4.77
N LEU A 63 3.19 3.17 5.33
CA LEU A 63 1.96 3.28 4.54
C LEU A 63 1.81 4.66 3.89
N ASP A 64 2.09 5.74 4.61
CA ASP A 64 2.02 7.10 4.06
C ASP A 64 3.03 7.29 2.92
N ASP A 65 4.26 6.79 3.09
CA ASP A 65 5.29 6.82 2.04
C ASP A 65 4.84 6.08 0.78
N LEU A 66 4.18 4.92 0.93
CA LEU A 66 3.63 4.15 -0.19
C LEU A 66 2.48 4.89 -0.90
N ASP A 67 1.60 5.54 -0.14
CA ASP A 67 0.49 6.33 -0.70
C ASP A 67 1.01 7.56 -1.46
N GLN A 68 2.05 8.24 -0.95
CA GLN A 68 2.72 9.33 -1.65
C GLN A 68 3.40 8.86 -2.93
N LEU A 69 4.08 7.71 -2.89
CA LEU A 69 4.71 7.12 -4.07
C LEU A 69 3.66 6.75 -5.13
N SER A 70 2.56 6.12 -4.72
CA SER A 70 1.45 5.76 -5.61
C SER A 70 0.85 7.00 -6.29
N THR A 71 0.59 8.05 -5.53
CA THR A 71 0.10 9.33 -6.05
C THR A 71 1.06 9.93 -7.07
N THR A 72 2.36 9.88 -6.78
CA THR A 72 3.41 10.38 -7.69
C THR A 72 3.47 9.57 -8.99
N LEU A 73 3.37 8.24 -8.91
CA LEU A 73 3.38 7.37 -10.09
C LEU A 73 2.15 7.59 -10.97
N LEU A 74 0.96 7.72 -10.37
CA LEU A 74 -0.27 8.04 -11.10
C LEU A 74 -0.16 9.36 -11.86
N ALA A 75 0.44 10.39 -11.23
CA ALA A 75 0.68 11.67 -11.89
C ALA A 75 1.64 11.51 -13.09
N LYS A 76 2.74 10.76 -12.93
CA LYS A 76 3.69 10.49 -14.01
C LYS A 76 3.08 9.69 -15.15
N GLU A 77 2.31 8.66 -14.86
CA GLU A 77 1.63 7.87 -15.90
C GLU A 77 0.64 8.73 -16.69
N ARG A 78 -0.11 9.60 -16.02
CA ARG A 78 -1.03 10.52 -16.70
C ARG A 78 -0.29 11.44 -17.66
N ILE A 79 0.81 12.06 -17.21
CA ILE A 79 1.64 12.93 -18.05
C ILE A 79 2.17 12.15 -19.26
N ALA A 80 2.76 10.96 -19.03
CA ALA A 80 3.29 10.14 -20.12
C ALA A 80 2.21 9.70 -21.12
N ASN A 81 0.99 9.42 -20.65
CA ASN A 81 -0.13 9.07 -21.51
C ASN A 81 -0.60 10.28 -22.34
N ASP A 82 -0.68 11.47 -21.73
CA ASP A 82 -1.00 12.71 -22.44
C ASP A 82 0.05 12.97 -23.55
N GLU A 83 1.35 12.83 -23.25
CA GLU A 83 2.44 12.94 -24.23
C GLU A 83 2.34 11.90 -25.37
N LEU A 84 2.04 10.64 -25.05
CA LEU A 84 1.83 9.59 -26.05
C LEU A 84 0.61 9.87 -26.93
N GLN A 85 -0.46 10.42 -26.37
CA GLN A 85 -1.65 10.79 -27.13
C GLN A 85 -1.37 11.95 -28.09
N GLU A 86 -0.64 12.98 -27.65
CA GLU A 86 -0.22 14.08 -28.52
C GLU A 86 0.69 13.57 -29.65
N ALA A 87 1.71 12.76 -29.35
CA ALA A 87 2.57 12.16 -30.37
C ALA A 87 1.79 11.31 -31.40
N ARG A 88 0.78 10.55 -30.96
CA ARG A 88 -0.11 9.79 -31.87
C ARG A 88 -0.93 10.69 -32.77
N LYS A 89 -1.43 11.82 -32.26
CA LYS A 89 -2.18 12.80 -33.07
C LYS A 89 -1.28 13.39 -34.15
N GLU A 90 -0.05 13.76 -33.81
CA GLU A 90 0.92 14.31 -34.77
C GLU A 90 1.28 13.34 -35.90
N MET A 91 1.35 12.03 -35.63
CA MET A 91 1.66 11.02 -36.66
C MET A 91 0.53 10.73 -37.65
N ILE A 92 -0.72 11.12 -37.32
CA ILE A 92 -1.89 10.92 -38.18
C ILE A 92 -2.13 12.13 -39.10
N VAL A 93 -1.48 13.27 -38.83
CA VAL A 93 -1.56 14.53 -39.60
C VAL A 93 -0.56 14.54 -40.76
#